data_AF-A0A832M9A9-F1
#
_entry.id   AF-A0A832M9A9-F1
#
_cell.length_a   1.000
_cell.length_b   1.000
_cell.length_c   1.000
_cell.angle_alpha   90.00
_cell.angle_beta   90.00
_cell.angle_gamma   90.00
#
_symmetry.space_group_name_H-M   'P 1'
#
loop_
_entity.id
_entity.type
_entity.pdbx_description
1 polymer ?
#
loop_
_entity_poly.entity_id
_entity_poly.type
_entity_poly.pdbx_seq_one_letter_code
_entity_poly.pdbx_strand_id
1 'polypeptide(L)'
;MIIWLATYPRSGNSLLGMVLYHCMGLHSWSCEDSPANPKNRCSSKPQRPWAIRRDVPFARIQPRLERDSATHLVKTHRLPGDAHPAIVVVRDGRSVLRSYLEFHRNFTPGHRTSLLDLILGRDHYGCWSAYHEAWRQAQSARRVLWLRYDDLVAADEALLRRLAAFIGHTGPIQPWENPFAHYQKQCPTFFRKGEASWKGDPEWGPVEDCVFWQLHGPLMESMGWTHGQLPEPPASEIVQALAPYLHRPGPQAIPPRRSRLRALFTPKRS
;
A
#
# COMPACT_ATOMS: atom_id res chain seq x y z
N MET A 1 -14.56 -5.21 -16.81
CA MET A 1 -14.31 -3.95 -16.06
C MET A 1 -13.18 -4.12 -15.05
N ILE A 2 -12.19 -3.22 -15.02
CA ILE A 2 -11.15 -3.21 -13.99
C ILE A 2 -11.63 -2.44 -12.74
N ILE A 3 -11.32 -2.96 -11.55
CA ILE A 3 -11.44 -2.26 -10.27
C ILE A 3 -10.06 -2.22 -9.61
N TRP A 4 -9.55 -1.02 -9.35
CA TRP A 4 -8.28 -0.83 -8.67
C TRP A 4 -8.41 -1.11 -7.16
N LEU A 5 -7.57 -1.98 -6.62
CA LEU A 5 -7.34 -2.13 -5.18
C LEU A 5 -6.16 -1.21 -4.82
N ALA A 6 -6.48 0.05 -4.58
CA ALA A 6 -5.52 1.13 -4.38
C ALA A 6 -5.14 1.25 -2.91
N THR A 7 -3.86 1.10 -2.61
CA THR A 7 -3.35 1.27 -1.23
C THR A 7 -2.01 1.99 -1.27
N TYR A 8 -1.75 2.90 -0.34
CA TYR A 8 -0.36 3.29 -0.09
C TYR A 8 0.41 2.06 0.43
N PRO A 9 1.70 1.85 0.08
CA PRO A 9 2.48 0.71 0.55
C PRO A 9 2.27 0.44 2.04
N ARG A 10 1.99 -0.82 2.38
CA ARG A 10 1.76 -1.28 3.77
C ARG A 10 0.48 -0.79 4.46
N SER A 11 -0.47 -0.20 3.73
CA SER A 11 -1.78 0.21 4.28
C SER A 11 -2.83 -0.89 4.35
N GLY A 12 -2.50 -2.13 3.94
CA GLY A 12 -3.41 -3.27 4.08
C GLY A 12 -3.82 -3.99 2.80
N ASN A 13 -3.09 -3.83 1.68
CA ASN A 13 -3.43 -4.54 0.45
C ASN A 13 -3.58 -6.06 0.63
N SER A 14 -2.67 -6.69 1.38
CA SER A 14 -2.75 -8.12 1.67
C SER A 14 -4.01 -8.46 2.46
N LEU A 15 -4.41 -7.62 3.41
CA LEU A 15 -5.62 -7.82 4.19
C LEU A 15 -6.88 -7.71 3.32
N LEU A 16 -6.99 -6.66 2.51
CA LEU A 16 -8.10 -6.52 1.54
C LEU A 16 -8.16 -7.73 0.59
N GLY A 17 -7.02 -8.15 0.05
CA GLY A 17 -6.97 -9.33 -0.81
C GLY A 17 -7.39 -10.62 -0.10
N MET A 18 -7.07 -10.78 1.19
CA MET A 18 -7.53 -11.91 2.00
C MET A 18 -9.04 -11.86 2.25
N VAL A 19 -9.58 -10.68 2.59
CA VAL A 19 -11.03 -10.49 2.79
C VAL A 19 -11.79 -10.88 1.51
N LEU A 20 -11.37 -10.36 0.36
CA LEU A 20 -12.02 -10.65 -0.93
C LEU A 20 -11.90 -12.14 -1.33
N TYR A 21 -10.77 -12.76 -1.03
CA TYR A 21 -10.56 -14.18 -1.34
C TYR A 21 -11.37 -15.10 -0.42
N HIS A 22 -11.24 -14.96 0.91
CA HIS A 22 -11.89 -15.86 1.86
C HIS A 22 -13.40 -15.64 1.93
N CYS A 23 -13.87 -14.40 1.78
CA CYS A 23 -15.29 -14.10 1.88
C CYS A 23 -16.03 -14.27 0.55
N MET A 24 -15.37 -14.04 -0.59
CA MET A 24 -16.05 -13.97 -1.90
C MET A 24 -15.41 -14.84 -2.99
N GLY A 25 -14.32 -15.56 -2.70
CA GLY A 25 -13.60 -16.36 -3.69
C GLY A 25 -12.89 -15.53 -4.77
N LEU A 26 -12.69 -14.22 -4.55
CA LEU A 26 -12.17 -13.31 -5.57
C LEU A 26 -10.65 -13.21 -5.55
N HIS A 27 -10.06 -13.32 -6.74
CA HIS A 27 -8.63 -13.20 -6.97
C HIS A 27 -8.29 -11.78 -7.48
N SER A 28 -7.05 -11.34 -7.30
CA SER A 28 -6.58 -10.04 -7.81
C SER A 28 -5.33 -10.17 -8.68
N TRP A 29 -5.11 -9.23 -9.57
CA TRP A 29 -3.85 -9.05 -10.29
C TRP A 29 -2.97 -8.04 -9.56
N SER A 30 -1.69 -7.93 -9.93
CA SER A 30 -0.82 -6.84 -9.46
C SER A 30 -0.23 -6.10 -10.65
N CYS A 31 -0.43 -4.79 -10.72
CA CYS A 31 0.24 -3.93 -11.71
C CYS A 31 1.65 -3.51 -11.29
N GLU A 32 2.08 -3.89 -10.08
CA GLU A 32 3.45 -3.66 -9.61
C GLU A 32 4.41 -4.69 -10.22
N ASP A 33 5.43 -4.21 -10.91
CA ASP A 33 6.58 -5.02 -11.31
C ASP A 33 7.32 -5.43 -10.04
N SER A 34 7.01 -6.62 -9.50
CA SER A 34 7.81 -7.12 -8.39
C SER A 34 9.23 -7.37 -8.91
N PRO A 35 10.28 -6.80 -8.31
CA PRO A 35 11.60 -7.39 -8.48
C PRO A 35 11.47 -8.87 -8.08
N ALA A 36 12.05 -9.73 -8.91
CA ALA A 36 12.01 -11.17 -8.75
C ALA A 36 12.16 -11.56 -7.28
N ASN A 37 11.17 -12.29 -6.79
CA ASN A 37 11.13 -13.08 -5.57
C ASN A 37 12.19 -12.69 -4.50
N PRO A 38 11.84 -11.96 -3.42
CA PRO A 38 12.80 -11.75 -2.33
C PRO A 38 13.27 -13.13 -1.88
N LYS A 39 14.54 -13.45 -2.16
CA LYS A 39 15.14 -14.75 -1.85
C LYS A 39 14.81 -15.07 -0.38
N ASN A 40 14.02 -16.12 -0.20
CA ASN A 40 13.85 -16.95 1.01
C ASN A 40 14.04 -16.23 2.37
N ARG A 41 13.00 -15.54 2.88
CA ARG A 41 12.88 -15.25 4.33
C ARG A 41 11.62 -15.82 4.98
N CYS A 42 10.92 -16.68 4.24
CA CYS A 42 9.77 -17.42 4.72
C CYS A 42 10.17 -18.90 4.68
N SER A 43 10.00 -19.62 5.79
CA SER A 43 10.51 -20.99 6.00
C SER A 43 9.92 -22.03 5.03
N SER A 44 8.84 -21.66 4.36
CA SER A 44 8.26 -22.32 3.20
C SER A 44 7.98 -21.25 2.14
N LYS A 45 7.97 -21.57 0.84
CA LYS A 45 7.31 -20.70 -0.15
C LYS A 45 5.91 -20.47 0.42
N PRO A 46 5.56 -19.28 0.94
CA PRO A 46 4.23 -19.11 1.47
C PRO A 46 3.36 -19.29 0.23
N GLN A 47 2.55 -20.36 0.19
CA GLN A 47 1.36 -20.31 -0.64
C GLN A 47 0.70 -19.03 -0.18
N ARG A 48 0.76 -17.96 -0.98
CA ARG A 48 0.12 -16.69 -0.66
C ARG A 48 -1.34 -16.94 -1.00
N PRO A 49 -2.22 -17.33 -0.06
CA PRO A 49 -3.52 -17.87 -0.45
C PRO A 49 -4.42 -16.75 -0.97
N TRP A 50 -4.09 -15.49 -0.63
CA TRP A 50 -4.61 -14.32 -1.31
C TRP A 50 -3.93 -14.18 -2.68
N ALA A 51 -4.61 -14.72 -3.68
CA ALA A 51 -4.11 -14.88 -5.03
C ALA A 51 -3.95 -13.54 -5.76
N ILE A 52 -2.81 -12.91 -5.52
CA ILE A 52 -2.25 -11.91 -6.43
C ILE A 52 -1.60 -12.67 -7.58
N ARG A 53 -2.28 -12.72 -8.73
CA ARG A 53 -1.74 -13.28 -9.96
C ARG A 53 -0.57 -12.41 -10.45
N ARG A 54 0.56 -13.07 -10.70
CA ARG A 54 1.86 -12.48 -11.12
C ARG A 54 2.58 -13.34 -12.17
N ASP A 55 1.88 -14.34 -12.67
CA ASP A 55 2.33 -15.29 -13.69
C ASP A 55 2.64 -14.60 -15.02
N VAL A 56 2.00 -13.46 -15.28
CA VAL A 56 2.24 -12.65 -16.48
C VAL A 56 2.44 -11.18 -16.09
N PRO A 57 3.41 -10.46 -16.69
CA PRO A 57 3.55 -9.02 -16.50
C PRO A 57 2.25 -8.28 -16.81
N PHE A 58 1.84 -7.37 -15.93
CA PHE A 58 0.54 -6.69 -16.02
C PHE A 58 0.33 -5.99 -17.37
N ALA A 59 1.37 -5.32 -17.90
CA ALA A 59 1.33 -4.65 -19.19
C ALA A 59 0.94 -5.57 -20.37
N ARG A 60 1.15 -6.89 -20.25
CA ARG A 60 0.75 -7.86 -21.28
C ARG A 60 -0.71 -8.29 -21.15
N ILE A 61 -1.27 -8.29 -19.95
CA ILE A 61 -2.64 -8.75 -19.68
C ILE A 61 -3.65 -7.60 -19.63
N GLN A 62 -3.19 -6.38 -19.37
CA GLN A 62 -4.04 -5.19 -19.26
C GLN A 62 -4.98 -5.01 -20.48
N PRO A 63 -4.51 -5.04 -21.75
CA PRO A 63 -5.41 -4.86 -22.90
C PRO A 63 -6.49 -5.94 -23.02
N ARG A 64 -6.25 -7.13 -22.46
CA ARG A 64 -7.25 -8.20 -22.38
C ARG A 64 -8.26 -7.90 -21.27
N LEU A 65 -7.81 -7.50 -20.09
CA LEU A 65 -8.70 -7.16 -18.97
C LEU A 65 -9.62 -5.96 -19.30
N GLU A 66 -9.11 -5.00 -20.06
CA GLU A 66 -9.87 -3.80 -20.49
C GLU A 66 -11.01 -4.15 -21.45
N ARG A 67 -10.82 -5.15 -22.32
CA ARG A 67 -11.84 -5.61 -23.28
C ARG A 67 -12.81 -6.64 -22.69
N ASP A 68 -12.50 -7.17 -21.52
CA ASP A 68 -13.31 -8.18 -20.86
C ASP A 68 -14.45 -7.51 -20.08
N SER A 69 -15.68 -8.02 -20.28
CA SER A 69 -16.86 -7.56 -19.57
C SER A 69 -16.86 -7.98 -18.10
N ALA A 70 -16.15 -9.05 -17.74
CA ALA A 70 -16.03 -9.53 -16.37
C ALA A 70 -15.31 -8.51 -15.45
N THR A 71 -15.64 -8.53 -14.15
CA THR A 71 -14.94 -7.70 -13.16
C THR A 71 -13.56 -8.26 -12.83
N HIS A 72 -12.54 -7.41 -12.93
CA HIS A 72 -11.13 -7.74 -12.66
C HIS A 72 -10.58 -6.86 -11.56
N LEU A 73 -10.17 -7.46 -10.44
CA LEU A 73 -9.55 -6.75 -9.33
C LEU A 73 -8.05 -6.60 -9.58
N VAL A 74 -7.51 -5.40 -9.46
CA VAL A 74 -6.08 -5.14 -9.71
C VAL A 74 -5.46 -4.32 -8.58
N LYS A 75 -4.53 -4.93 -7.85
CA LYS A 75 -3.69 -4.23 -6.87
C LYS A 75 -2.85 -3.15 -7.53
N THR A 76 -2.81 -1.97 -6.89
CA THR A 76 -1.87 -0.90 -7.21
C THR A 76 -1.40 -0.12 -5.97
N HIS A 77 -0.18 0.42 -6.04
CA HIS A 77 0.35 1.46 -5.15
C HIS A 77 0.50 2.82 -5.87
N ARG A 78 0.03 2.92 -7.11
CA ARG A 78 0.17 4.11 -7.95
C ARG A 78 -0.93 5.13 -7.62
N LEU A 79 -0.67 6.37 -8.03
CA LEU A 79 -1.67 7.44 -8.06
C LEU A 79 -2.76 7.11 -9.10
N PRO A 80 -3.96 7.70 -8.97
CA PRO A 80 -5.04 7.54 -9.94
C PRO A 80 -4.57 7.91 -11.36
N GLY A 81 -4.74 6.99 -12.33
CA GLY A 81 -4.25 7.18 -13.71
C GLY A 81 -5.30 7.11 -14.82
N ASP A 82 -6.47 6.54 -14.55
CA ASP A 82 -7.57 6.35 -15.51
C ASP A 82 -8.94 6.55 -14.83
N ALA A 83 -10.05 6.33 -15.53
CA ALA A 83 -11.41 6.50 -14.98
C ALA A 83 -11.99 5.23 -14.31
N HIS A 84 -11.21 4.14 -14.18
CA HIS A 84 -11.74 2.91 -13.60
C HIS A 84 -12.05 3.10 -12.10
N PRO A 85 -13.10 2.41 -11.59
CA PRO A 85 -13.43 2.46 -10.17
C PRO A 85 -12.30 1.93 -9.29
N ALA A 86 -12.27 2.40 -8.04
CA ALA A 86 -11.25 2.00 -7.08
C ALA A 86 -11.81 1.72 -5.69
N ILE A 87 -11.23 0.72 -5.01
CA ILE A 87 -11.34 0.53 -3.58
C ILE A 87 -10.03 1.06 -2.98
N VAL A 88 -10.12 2.12 -2.18
CA VAL A 88 -8.97 2.77 -1.57
C VAL A 88 -8.93 2.41 -0.09
N VAL A 89 -7.81 1.83 0.36
CA VAL A 89 -7.60 1.53 1.78
C VAL A 89 -6.70 2.58 2.42
N VAL A 90 -7.23 3.25 3.44
CA VAL A 90 -6.48 4.15 4.31
C VAL A 90 -6.21 3.48 5.66
N ARG A 91 -5.05 3.77 6.23
CA ARG A 91 -4.63 3.31 7.56
C ARG A 91 -3.90 4.47 8.23
N ASP A 92 -3.93 4.52 9.57
CA ASP A 92 -3.15 5.48 10.36
C ASP A 92 -1.73 5.63 9.81
N GLY A 93 -1.38 6.83 9.37
CA GLY A 93 -0.13 7.10 8.66
C GLY A 93 1.10 6.70 9.46
N ARG A 94 1.06 6.84 10.80
CA ARG A 94 2.17 6.45 11.69
C ARG A 94 2.42 4.95 11.62
N SER A 95 1.35 4.17 11.71
CA SER A 95 1.38 2.71 11.57
C SER A 95 1.88 2.27 10.19
N VAL A 96 1.47 2.99 9.14
CA VAL A 96 1.88 2.73 7.75
C VAL A 96 3.36 2.96 7.56
N LEU A 97 3.87 4.14 7.92
CA LEU A 97 5.26 4.52 7.69
C LEU A 97 6.22 3.65 8.52
N ARG A 98 5.87 3.32 9.77
CA ARG A 98 6.63 2.33 10.56
C ARG A 98 6.63 0.95 9.92
N SER A 99 5.48 0.47 9.44
CA SER A 99 5.46 -0.82 8.72
C SER A 99 6.24 -0.76 7.41
N TYR A 100 6.36 0.40 6.78
CA TYR A 100 7.05 0.55 5.50
C TYR A 100 8.56 0.66 5.66
N LEU A 101 9.04 1.34 6.71
CA LEU A 101 10.45 1.31 7.09
C LEU A 101 10.93 -0.12 7.33
N GLU A 102 10.12 -0.88 8.06
CA GLU A 102 10.40 -2.28 8.38
C GLU A 102 10.35 -3.18 7.14
N PHE A 103 9.50 -2.86 6.18
CA PHE A 103 9.53 -3.52 4.88
C PHE A 103 10.85 -3.22 4.15
N HIS A 104 11.32 -1.97 4.13
CA HIS A 104 12.60 -1.63 3.49
C HIS A 104 13.79 -2.36 4.12
N ARG A 105 13.88 -2.35 5.45
CA ARG A 105 14.93 -3.05 6.21
C ARG A 105 15.00 -4.54 5.86
N ASN A 106 13.85 -5.19 5.68
CA ASN A 106 13.77 -6.63 5.47
C ASN A 106 13.77 -7.05 3.99
N PHE A 107 13.31 -6.22 3.07
CA PHE A 107 13.02 -6.64 1.70
C PHE A 107 13.71 -5.81 0.61
N THR A 108 14.33 -4.68 0.95
CA THR A 108 15.12 -3.87 0.00
C THR A 108 16.55 -3.64 0.54
N PRO A 109 17.35 -4.71 0.67
CA PRO A 109 18.71 -4.59 1.18
C PRO A 109 19.54 -3.64 0.30
N GLY A 110 20.23 -2.69 0.93
CA GLY A 110 21.00 -1.64 0.26
C GLY A 110 20.23 -0.34 0.02
N HIS A 111 18.89 -0.36 0.11
CA HIS A 111 18.08 0.86 0.10
C HIS A 111 18.12 1.48 1.50
N ARG A 112 18.73 2.66 1.62
CA ARG A 112 18.87 3.37 2.90
C ARG A 112 17.74 4.39 3.04
N THR A 113 16.60 3.93 3.54
CA THR A 113 15.46 4.79 3.90
C THR A 113 15.40 4.95 5.41
N SER A 114 15.29 6.19 5.88
CA SER A 114 15.00 6.51 7.28
C SER A 114 13.49 6.74 7.50
N LEU A 115 13.06 6.81 8.76
CA LEU A 115 11.67 7.16 9.08
C LEU A 115 11.32 8.57 8.61
N LEU A 116 12.23 9.54 8.78
CA LEU A 116 12.05 10.90 8.28
C LEU A 116 12.00 10.97 6.74
N ASP A 117 12.78 10.15 6.02
CA ASP A 117 12.63 10.04 4.56
C ASP A 117 11.18 9.66 4.19
N LEU A 118 10.58 8.70 4.89
CA LEU A 118 9.21 8.27 4.63
C LEU A 118 8.16 9.34 5.01
N ILE A 119 8.33 10.01 6.15
CA ILE A 119 7.46 11.12 6.58
C ILE A 119 7.51 12.25 5.55
N LEU A 120 8.70 12.62 5.08
CA LEU A 120 8.89 13.66 4.06
C LEU A 120 8.48 13.20 2.65
N GLY A 121 7.99 11.97 2.48
CA GLY A 121 7.62 11.42 1.17
C GLY A 121 8.79 11.20 0.22
N ARG A 122 10.01 11.05 0.75
CA ARG A 122 11.25 10.82 0.00
C ARG A 122 11.51 9.35 -0.28
N ASP A 123 10.50 8.66 -0.81
CA ASP A 123 10.60 7.27 -1.24
C ASP A 123 9.86 7.05 -2.58
N HIS A 124 9.95 5.84 -3.14
CA HIS A 124 9.44 5.49 -4.46
C HIS A 124 7.98 5.85 -4.70
N TYR A 125 7.12 5.71 -3.69
CA TYR A 125 5.68 6.00 -3.78
C TYR A 125 5.28 7.37 -3.21
N GLY A 126 6.26 8.21 -2.83
CA GLY A 126 6.03 9.57 -2.41
C GLY A 126 5.37 9.73 -1.04
N CYS A 127 4.76 10.90 -0.85
CA CYS A 127 4.11 11.32 0.39
C CYS A 127 2.77 10.59 0.63
N TRP A 128 2.60 10.08 1.86
CA TRP A 128 1.40 9.33 2.27
C TRP A 128 0.11 10.16 2.18
N SER A 129 0.12 11.42 2.67
CA SER A 129 -1.08 12.25 2.61
C SER A 129 -1.39 12.69 1.18
N ALA A 130 -0.37 13.05 0.40
CA ALA A 130 -0.53 13.39 -1.02
C ALA A 130 -1.11 12.22 -1.84
N TYR A 131 -0.74 10.98 -1.53
CA TYR A 131 -1.32 9.79 -2.16
C TYR A 131 -2.83 9.70 -1.97
N HIS A 132 -3.30 9.80 -0.72
CA HIS A 132 -4.73 9.71 -0.43
C HIS A 132 -5.48 10.95 -0.94
N GLU A 133 -4.85 12.12 -0.90
CA GLU A 133 -5.44 13.33 -1.47
C GLU A 133 -5.70 13.19 -2.96
N ALA A 134 -4.73 12.65 -3.71
CA ALA A 134 -4.92 12.41 -5.14
C ALA A 134 -6.12 11.48 -5.40
N TRP A 135 -6.27 10.42 -4.61
CA TRP A 135 -7.44 9.54 -4.71
C TRP A 135 -8.76 10.21 -4.30
N ARG A 136 -8.73 11.12 -3.33
CA ARG A 136 -9.89 11.91 -2.89
C ARG A 136 -10.34 12.86 -3.99
N GLN A 137 -9.41 13.58 -4.61
CA GLN A 137 -9.69 14.46 -5.74
C GLN A 137 -10.26 13.68 -6.94
N ALA A 138 -9.68 12.51 -7.20
CA ALA A 138 -10.08 11.63 -8.29
C ALA A 138 -11.50 11.06 -8.16
N GLN A 139 -12.08 11.07 -6.95
CA GLN A 139 -13.46 10.63 -6.68
C GLN A 139 -14.52 11.47 -7.41
N SER A 140 -14.20 12.71 -7.77
CA SER A 140 -15.08 13.56 -8.59
C SER A 140 -15.32 12.99 -10.01
N ALA A 141 -14.38 12.19 -10.51
CA ALA A 141 -14.40 11.66 -11.87
C ALA A 141 -14.57 10.13 -11.95
N ARG A 142 -14.63 9.43 -10.80
CA ARG A 142 -14.76 7.97 -10.75
C ARG A 142 -15.43 7.49 -9.47
N ARG A 143 -15.98 6.28 -9.51
CA ARG A 143 -16.45 5.59 -8.30
C ARG A 143 -15.27 5.19 -7.41
N VAL A 144 -15.26 5.68 -6.17
CA VAL A 144 -14.28 5.30 -5.16
C VAL A 144 -14.99 4.78 -3.91
N LEU A 145 -14.61 3.59 -3.44
CA LEU A 145 -14.99 3.07 -2.13
C LEU A 145 -13.83 3.21 -1.16
N TRP A 146 -14.00 4.04 -0.15
CA TRP A 146 -13.02 4.23 0.92
C TRP A 146 -13.21 3.22 2.04
N LEU A 147 -12.12 2.58 2.45
CA LEU A 147 -12.09 1.62 3.55
C LEU A 147 -11.00 1.99 4.53
N ARG A 148 -11.28 1.84 5.82
CA ARG A 148 -10.24 1.88 6.85
C ARG A 148 -9.64 0.48 7.03
N TYR A 149 -8.36 0.43 7.30
CA TYR A 149 -7.68 -0.81 7.66
C TYR A 149 -8.33 -1.49 8.89
N ASP A 150 -8.74 -0.69 9.88
CA ASP A 150 -9.35 -1.19 11.13
C ASP A 150 -10.66 -1.94 10.84
N ASP A 151 -11.50 -1.39 9.97
CA ASP A 151 -12.74 -2.03 9.52
C ASP A 151 -12.45 -3.35 8.80
N LEU A 152 -11.35 -3.44 8.05
CA LEU A 152 -10.94 -4.68 7.38
C LEU A 152 -10.39 -5.74 8.34
N VAL A 153 -9.78 -5.33 9.47
CA VAL A 153 -9.26 -6.27 10.47
C VAL A 153 -10.41 -7.05 11.09
N ALA A 154 -11.52 -6.37 11.35
CA ALA A 154 -12.74 -6.92 11.94
C ALA A 154 -13.94 -6.76 10.99
N ALA A 155 -13.76 -7.16 9.72
CA ALA A 155 -14.79 -6.99 8.69
C ALA A 155 -16.09 -7.67 9.09
N ASP A 156 -17.15 -6.89 9.21
CA ASP A 156 -18.49 -7.37 9.54
C ASP A 156 -19.33 -7.62 8.28
N GLU A 157 -20.53 -8.18 8.47
CA GLU A 157 -21.44 -8.48 7.38
C GLU A 157 -21.80 -7.23 6.55
N ALA A 158 -21.96 -6.08 7.20
CA ALA A 158 -22.30 -4.83 6.53
C ALA A 158 -21.18 -4.37 5.58
N LEU A 159 -19.92 -4.40 6.04
CA LEU A 159 -18.76 -4.09 5.22
C LEU A 159 -18.63 -5.07 4.05
N LEU A 160 -18.80 -6.37 4.29
CA LEU A 160 -18.73 -7.40 3.25
C LEU A 160 -19.81 -7.20 2.18
N ARG A 161 -21.05 -6.89 2.58
CA ARG A 161 -22.14 -6.56 1.64
C ARG A 161 -21.83 -5.30 0.83
N ARG A 162 -21.26 -4.27 1.47
CA ARG A 162 -20.85 -3.03 0.78
C ARG A 162 -19.75 -3.29 -0.25
N LEU A 163 -18.76 -4.11 0.09
CA LEU A 163 -17.70 -4.57 -0.82
C LEU A 163 -18.29 -5.34 -2.01
N ALA A 164 -19.17 -6.31 -1.75
CA ALA A 164 -19.79 -7.12 -2.79
C ALA A 164 -20.62 -6.25 -3.75
N ALA A 165 -21.44 -5.34 -3.22
CA ALA A 165 -22.23 -4.40 -4.02
C ALA A 165 -21.34 -3.47 -4.87
N PHE A 166 -20.23 -2.98 -4.31
CA PHE A 166 -19.31 -2.13 -5.06
C PHE A 166 -18.64 -2.86 -6.23
N ILE A 167 -18.27 -4.13 -6.01
CA ILE A 167 -17.59 -4.98 -7.00
C ILE A 167 -18.58 -5.58 -8.03
N GLY A 168 -19.87 -5.65 -7.68
CA GLY A 168 -20.88 -6.36 -8.46
C GLY A 168 -20.83 -7.88 -8.25
N HIS A 169 -20.37 -8.33 -7.08
CA HIS A 169 -20.35 -9.76 -6.73
C HIS A 169 -21.75 -10.23 -6.34
N THR A 170 -22.24 -11.25 -7.05
CA THR A 170 -23.57 -11.86 -6.83
C THR A 170 -23.49 -13.26 -6.20
N GLY A 171 -22.28 -13.78 -6.00
CA GLY A 171 -22.06 -15.08 -5.37
C GLY A 171 -22.27 -15.07 -3.85
N PRO A 172 -22.11 -16.22 -3.19
CA PRO A 172 -22.17 -16.29 -1.73
C PRO A 172 -21.09 -15.42 -1.08
N ILE A 173 -21.39 -14.89 0.10
CA ILE A 173 -20.47 -14.15 0.96
C ILE A 173 -20.30 -14.97 2.23
N GLN A 174 -19.08 -15.45 2.47
CA GLN A 174 -18.73 -16.12 3.72
C GLN A 174 -18.40 -15.09 4.81
N PRO A 175 -18.70 -15.37 6.08
CA PRO A 175 -18.26 -14.54 7.20
C PRO A 175 -16.74 -14.40 7.24
N TRP A 176 -16.25 -13.25 7.68
CA TRP A 176 -14.82 -13.01 7.79
C TRP A 176 -14.26 -13.59 9.10
N GLU A 177 -13.33 -14.51 8.97
CA GLU A 177 -12.48 -14.97 10.06
C GLU A 177 -11.04 -14.54 9.77
N ASN A 178 -10.49 -13.65 10.61
CA ASN A 178 -9.19 -13.07 10.35
C ASN A 178 -8.05 -14.12 10.51
N PRO A 179 -7.39 -14.56 9.43
CA PRO A 179 -6.39 -15.62 9.48
C PRO A 179 -4.99 -15.09 9.87
N PHE A 180 -4.90 -13.88 10.41
CA PHE A 180 -3.61 -13.21 10.66
C PHE A 180 -2.65 -14.08 11.48
N ALA A 181 -3.12 -14.67 12.58
CA ALA A 181 -2.29 -15.51 13.45
C ALA A 181 -1.70 -16.73 12.70
N HIS A 182 -2.47 -17.32 11.78
CA HIS A 182 -2.00 -18.41 10.94
C HIS A 182 -0.87 -17.96 10.01
N TYR A 183 -1.05 -16.82 9.31
CA TYR A 183 -0.03 -16.31 8.39
C TYR A 183 1.19 -15.71 9.08
N GLN A 184 1.03 -15.14 10.26
CA GLN A 184 2.13 -14.66 11.09
C GLN A 184 3.06 -15.80 11.49
N LYS A 185 2.53 -16.97 11.86
CA LYS A 185 3.34 -18.16 12.16
C LYS A 185 4.17 -18.61 10.96
N GLN A 186 3.64 -18.50 9.75
CA GLN A 186 4.33 -18.92 8.52
C GLN A 186 5.34 -17.88 8.02
N CYS A 187 5.04 -16.58 8.15
CA CYS A 187 5.85 -15.50 7.60
C CYS A 187 5.93 -14.28 8.52
N PRO A 188 6.55 -14.41 9.71
CA PRO A 188 6.51 -13.38 10.75
C PRO A 188 7.20 -12.07 10.32
N THR A 189 8.15 -12.13 9.39
CA THR A 189 8.82 -10.95 8.82
C THR A 189 7.90 -10.12 7.93
N PHE A 190 6.91 -10.76 7.28
CA PHE A 190 5.96 -10.08 6.40
C PHE A 190 4.66 -9.71 7.13
N PHE A 191 4.14 -10.63 7.95
CA PHE A 191 2.99 -10.48 8.84
C PHE A 191 3.48 -10.14 10.24
N ARG A 192 3.74 -8.85 10.48
CA ARG A 192 4.33 -8.36 11.74
C ARG A 192 3.32 -8.27 12.88
N LYS A 193 2.85 -7.07 13.24
CA LYS A 193 2.01 -6.85 14.43
C LYS A 193 0.51 -7.05 14.15
N GLY A 194 0.05 -6.74 12.94
CA GLY A 194 -1.38 -6.87 12.58
C GLY A 194 -2.34 -5.98 13.36
N GLU A 195 -1.80 -4.98 14.07
CA GLU A 195 -2.58 -4.09 14.93
C GLU A 195 -3.47 -3.17 14.11
N ALA A 196 -4.74 -3.06 14.50
CA ALA A 196 -5.67 -2.10 13.92
C ALA A 196 -5.18 -0.66 14.19
N SER A 197 -5.10 -0.28 15.47
CA SER A 197 -4.72 1.07 15.88
C SER A 197 -3.23 1.26 16.14
N TRP A 198 -2.77 2.51 16.00
CA TRP A 198 -1.45 2.93 16.44
C TRP A 198 -1.33 2.86 17.96
N LYS A 199 -0.27 2.18 18.45
CA LYS A 199 0.03 2.03 19.88
C LYS A 199 1.35 2.68 20.31
N GLY A 200 1.96 3.49 19.44
CA GLY A 200 3.32 3.98 19.63
C GLY A 200 4.39 3.00 19.12
N ASP A 201 5.59 3.52 18.90
CA ASP A 201 6.77 2.74 18.52
C ASP A 201 8.02 3.45 19.08
N PRO A 202 9.03 2.73 19.61
CA PRO A 202 10.20 3.37 20.22
C PRO A 202 11.03 4.23 19.25
N GLU A 203 10.96 3.96 17.95
CA GLU A 203 11.62 4.79 16.93
C GLU A 203 10.75 5.97 16.45
N TRP A 204 9.56 6.15 17.03
CA TRP A 204 8.68 7.28 16.75
C TRP A 204 8.83 8.31 17.87
N GLY A 205 9.81 9.21 17.72
CA GLY A 205 10.13 10.23 18.70
C GLY A 205 9.33 11.51 18.54
N PRO A 206 9.54 12.49 19.46
CA PRO A 206 8.92 13.82 19.39
C PRO A 206 9.14 14.55 18.06
N VAL A 207 10.34 14.46 17.50
CA VAL A 207 10.68 15.10 16.21
C VAL A 207 9.89 14.47 15.06
N GLU A 208 9.88 13.15 14.96
CA GLU A 208 9.11 12.45 13.93
C GLU A 208 7.61 12.73 14.06
N ASP A 209 7.07 12.73 15.28
CA ASP A 209 5.65 13.02 15.52
C ASP A 209 5.31 14.45 15.11
N CYS A 210 6.11 15.44 15.55
CA CYS A 210 5.91 16.85 15.19
C CYS A 210 5.94 17.03 13.66
N VAL A 211 6.97 16.54 12.97
CA VAL A 211 7.09 16.68 11.52
C VAL A 211 5.95 15.94 10.80
N PHE A 212 5.58 14.75 11.28
CA PHE A 212 4.47 13.99 10.72
C PHE A 212 3.15 14.74 10.83
N TRP A 213 2.80 15.27 12.00
CA TRP A 213 1.55 15.99 12.20
C TRP A 213 1.51 17.31 11.43
N GLN A 214 2.63 18.00 11.27
CA GLN A 214 2.69 19.18 10.42
C GLN A 214 2.39 18.87 8.94
N LEU A 215 2.83 17.72 8.43
CA LEU A 215 2.65 17.36 7.01
C LEU A 215 1.38 16.57 6.70
N HIS A 216 0.93 15.76 7.64
CA HIS A 216 -0.12 14.77 7.43
C HIS A 216 -1.33 14.97 8.35
N GLY A 217 -1.22 15.85 9.35
CA GLY A 217 -2.27 16.14 10.33
C GLY A 217 -3.62 16.46 9.71
N PRO A 218 -3.73 17.37 8.72
CA PRO A 218 -5.02 17.70 8.12
C PRO A 218 -5.75 16.48 7.54
N LEU A 219 -5.03 15.56 6.89
CA LEU A 219 -5.64 14.32 6.39
C LEU A 219 -5.98 13.37 7.54
N MET A 220 -5.07 13.21 8.52
CA MET A 220 -5.29 12.34 9.68
C MET A 220 -6.57 12.74 10.45
N GLU A 221 -6.74 14.04 10.71
CA GLU A 221 -7.89 14.62 11.39
C GLU A 221 -9.17 14.45 10.57
N SER A 222 -9.12 14.70 9.25
CA SER A 222 -10.27 14.50 8.36
C SER A 222 -10.75 13.04 8.33
N MET A 223 -9.88 12.11 8.71
CA MET A 223 -10.17 10.67 8.80
C MET A 223 -10.42 10.21 10.26
N GLY A 224 -10.54 11.15 11.20
CA GLY A 224 -10.88 10.88 12.60
C GLY A 224 -9.74 10.38 13.49
N TRP A 225 -8.48 10.50 13.05
CA TRP A 225 -7.32 10.25 13.92
C TRP A 225 -6.85 11.53 14.58
N THR A 226 -6.50 11.44 15.86
CA THR A 226 -6.04 12.57 16.66
C THR A 226 -4.55 12.52 16.94
N HIS A 227 -3.99 13.69 17.23
CA HIS A 227 -2.64 13.84 17.72
C HIS A 227 -2.40 12.96 18.96
N GLY A 228 -1.21 12.38 19.06
CA GLY A 228 -0.77 11.71 20.29
C GLY A 228 -0.44 12.73 21.39
N GLN A 229 0.01 12.26 22.55
CA GLN A 229 0.46 13.14 23.65
C GLN A 229 1.98 13.30 23.71
N LEU A 230 2.71 13.11 22.62
CA LEU A 230 4.15 13.34 22.64
C LEU A 230 4.44 14.83 22.86
N PRO A 231 5.44 15.17 23.70
CA PRO A 231 5.79 16.56 23.94
C PRO A 231 6.31 17.20 22.65
N GLU A 232 6.06 18.50 22.49
CA GLU A 232 6.62 19.25 21.38
C GLU A 232 8.15 19.34 21.54
N PRO A 233 8.95 18.92 20.55
CA PRO A 233 10.40 19.01 20.63
C PRO A 233 10.86 20.47 20.47
N PRO A 234 12.01 20.86 21.04
CA PRO A 234 12.62 22.14 20.77
C PRO A 234 12.83 22.37 19.27
N ALA A 235 12.59 23.59 18.79
CA ALA A 235 12.77 23.94 17.38
C ALA A 235 14.19 23.62 16.86
N SER A 236 15.21 23.74 17.71
CA SER A 236 16.60 23.36 17.38
C SER A 236 16.76 21.88 17.03
N GLU A 237 16.03 20.99 17.70
CA GLU A 237 16.06 19.55 17.42
C GLU A 237 15.39 19.25 16.08
N ILE A 238 14.27 19.90 15.79
CA ILE A 238 13.58 19.79 14.49
C ILE A 238 14.53 20.26 13.37
N VAL A 239 15.14 21.45 13.53
CA VAL A 239 16.07 22.00 12.54
C VAL A 239 17.27 21.08 12.35
N GLN A 240 17.86 20.58 13.43
CA GLN A 240 19.00 19.66 13.34
C GLN A 240 18.64 18.36 12.62
N ALA A 241 17.46 17.79 12.91
CA ALA A 241 16.98 16.58 12.26
C ALA A 241 16.66 16.80 10.77
N LEU A 242 16.15 17.98 10.41
CA LEU A 242 15.78 18.33 9.03
C LEU A 242 16.96 18.92 8.21
N ALA A 243 18.04 19.36 8.83
CA ALA A 243 19.19 19.96 8.15
C ALA A 243 19.75 19.09 6.99
N PRO A 244 19.91 17.74 7.13
CA PRO A 244 20.35 16.89 6.03
C PRO A 244 19.41 16.89 4.81
N TYR A 245 18.17 17.33 4.99
CA TYR A 245 17.12 17.29 3.99
C TYR A 245 16.99 18.59 3.19
N LEU A 246 17.51 19.70 3.69
CA LEU A 246 17.42 21.03 3.05
C LEU A 246 18.23 21.12 1.74
N HIS A 247 19.34 20.38 1.65
CA HIS A 247 20.25 20.42 0.50
C HIS A 247 20.23 19.17 -0.37
N ARG A 248 19.46 18.15 0.02
CA ARG A 248 19.25 16.97 -0.82
C ARG A 248 18.20 17.30 -1.87
N PRO A 249 18.50 17.20 -3.17
CA PRO A 249 17.44 17.21 -4.17
C PRO A 249 16.41 16.14 -3.77
N GLY A 250 15.12 16.46 -3.93
CA GLY A 250 14.03 15.51 -3.70
C GLY A 250 14.31 14.19 -4.44
N PRO A 251 13.70 13.06 -4.05
CA PRO A 251 13.93 11.80 -4.73
C PRO A 251 13.81 12.04 -6.23
N GLN A 252 14.91 11.87 -6.97
CA GLN A 252 14.79 11.76 -8.42
C GLN A 252 13.84 10.60 -8.60
N ALA A 253 12.65 10.86 -9.14
CA ALA A 253 11.75 9.80 -9.56
C ALA A 253 12.63 8.84 -10.34
N ILE A 254 12.87 7.64 -9.80
CA ILE A 254 13.63 6.63 -10.53
C ILE A 254 12.84 6.50 -11.83
N PRO A 255 13.39 6.92 -12.98
CA PRO A 255 12.64 6.83 -14.22
C PRO A 255 12.18 5.37 -14.30
N PRO A 256 10.89 5.11 -14.57
CA PRO A 256 10.39 3.74 -14.62
C PRO A 256 11.39 2.97 -15.44
N ARG A 257 12.07 1.98 -14.81
CA ARG A 257 13.24 1.33 -15.40
C ARG A 257 12.88 1.06 -16.84
N ARG A 258 13.44 1.84 -17.78
CA ARG A 258 13.22 1.61 -19.20
C ARG A 258 13.58 0.16 -19.36
N SER A 259 12.57 -0.65 -19.63
CA SER A 259 12.70 -2.07 -19.82
C SER A 259 13.95 -2.28 -20.67
N ARG A 260 14.89 -3.10 -20.20
CA ARG A 260 16.01 -3.60 -21.02
C ARG A 260 15.47 -4.51 -22.15
N LEU A 261 14.44 -4.07 -22.87
CA LEU A 261 13.85 -4.66 -24.06
C LEU A 261 14.44 -4.05 -25.34
N ARG A 262 15.24 -2.97 -25.26
CA ARG A 262 15.99 -2.45 -26.42
C ARG A 262 17.22 -3.28 -26.80
N ALA A 263 17.60 -4.30 -26.01
CA ALA A 263 18.67 -5.23 -26.36
C ALA A 263 18.19 -6.48 -27.14
N LEU A 264 16.90 -6.57 -27.46
CA LEU A 264 16.31 -7.70 -28.20
C LEU A 264 15.80 -7.34 -29.61
N PHE A 265 15.99 -6.10 -30.05
CA PHE A 265 15.52 -5.61 -31.36
C PHE A 265 16.58 -4.84 -32.15
N THR A 266 17.87 -5.04 -31.87
CA THR A 266 18.91 -4.70 -32.84
C THR A 266 18.99 -5.85 -33.85
N PRO A 267 18.74 -5.63 -35.15
CA PRO A 267 19.01 -6.64 -36.15
C PRO A 267 20.51 -6.91 -36.13
N LYS A 268 20.92 -8.17 -36.00
CA LYS A 268 22.26 -8.57 -36.43
C LYS A 268 22.33 -8.26 -37.92
N ARG A 269 23.07 -7.21 -38.28
CA ARG A 269 23.52 -7.05 -39.66
C ARG A 269 24.42 -8.24 -39.96
N SER A 270 24.06 -8.95 -41.02
CA SER A 270 24.84 -9.99 -41.71
C SER A 270 26.26 -9.51 -42.01
#